data_AF-A0A0P7XIN9-F1
#
_entry.id   AF-A0A0P7XIN9-F1
#
_cell.length_a   1.000
_cell.length_b   1.000
_cell.length_c   1.000
_cell.angle_alpha   90.00
_cell.angle_beta   90.00
_cell.angle_gamma   90.00
#
_symmetry.space_group_name_H-M   'P 1'
#
loop_
_entity.id
_entity.type
_entity.pdbx_description
1 polymer ?
#
loop_
_entity_poly.entity_id
_entity_poly.type
_entity_poly.pdbx_seq_one_letter_code
_entity_poly.pdbx_strand_id
1 'polypeptide(L)'
;MYPCKIELERVIIQQMRQSKRMRTPRDWLDEYDWEERMESRKRRKRESHSSERENKSRRHHRHYRDYERHYLESRTLNEKVDGREHRVRDLSDDPGYEDKGRGALCNPHEIVCSLGEGAFGKVVECIDHAKGGARVALKIIKNIDRYREAALSEVEVLEQLNSLDSERRYACVQMLDWFDHHGHICIVFELLGLSTYDFLKENSFLPFSVDQIRHMAYQIIRAVRFLHRNKLTHTDLKPENILFVNSDYTMEYNAKMKRDERTLKFTDVKVVDFGNATYDHEHHTSVVSTRHYRAPEVILELGWNQTCDVWSLGCILIEYYLGLTLFQTHDSKEHLAMMERVLGPIPTHLLQKTRKRRYVHNERLDWDEHSSAGRYVRKHCKPLRQYMTSKSSDDEQLFDLIEKMLEYNVSKRITLEEAIKHPFFDPLKKGRRK
;
A
#
# COMPACT_ATOMS: atom_id res chain seq x y z
N MET A 1 -21.66 2.72 40.52
CA MET A 1 -20.24 2.55 40.16
C MET A 1 -20.03 1.09 39.74
N TYR A 2 -19.40 0.84 38.60
CA TYR A 2 -18.85 -0.48 38.23
C TYR A 2 -17.41 -0.25 37.76
N PRO A 3 -16.43 -1.05 38.20
CA PRO A 3 -15.03 -0.84 37.81
C PRO A 3 -14.81 -1.16 36.33
N CYS A 4 -13.96 -0.37 35.68
CA CYS A 4 -13.75 -0.44 34.24
C CYS A 4 -12.85 -1.63 33.86
N LYS A 5 -13.18 -2.35 32.78
CA LYS A 5 -12.39 -3.49 32.27
C LYS A 5 -11.13 -3.07 31.47
N ILE A 6 -10.52 -1.93 31.81
CA ILE A 6 -9.37 -1.34 31.08
C ILE A 6 -8.11 -1.37 31.97
N GLU A 7 -7.60 -2.56 32.27
CA GLU A 7 -6.35 -2.71 33.03
C GLU A 7 -5.49 -3.92 32.61
N LEU A 8 -5.72 -4.48 31.41
CA LEU A 8 -4.89 -5.55 30.82
C LEU A 8 -4.15 -5.17 29.54
N GLU A 9 -4.39 -3.96 29.00
CA GLU A 9 -3.73 -3.47 27.76
C GLU A 9 -2.47 -2.61 28.04
N ARG A 10 -2.13 -2.39 29.31
CA ARG A 10 -1.15 -1.36 29.75
C ARG A 10 0.33 -1.78 29.73
N VAL A 11 0.72 -2.77 28.93
CA VAL A 11 2.13 -3.26 28.87
C VAL A 11 2.74 -3.24 27.46
N ILE A 12 1.97 -2.94 26.40
CA ILE A 12 2.47 -2.93 25.01
C ILE A 12 2.31 -1.54 24.34
N ILE A 13 2.66 -0.47 25.06
CA ILE A 13 2.73 0.90 24.51
C ILE A 13 4.09 1.53 24.86
N GLN A 14 5.20 0.89 24.45
CA GLN A 14 6.54 1.45 24.66
C GLN A 14 7.67 0.96 23.72
N GLN A 15 7.49 1.03 22.39
CA GLN A 15 8.57 1.24 21.39
C GLN A 15 8.00 1.33 19.95
N MET A 16 8.76 1.91 19.00
CA MET A 16 8.45 2.09 17.56
C MET A 16 7.16 2.92 17.30
N ARG A 17 7.15 4.21 16.95
CA ARG A 17 8.15 5.16 16.40
C ARG A 17 8.69 4.84 14.99
N GLN A 18 8.40 5.79 14.08
CA GLN A 18 8.97 6.03 12.73
C GLN A 18 8.62 5.05 11.60
N SER A 19 7.71 5.46 10.69
CA SER A 19 8.11 5.93 9.34
C SER A 19 6.93 6.54 8.55
N LYS A 20 7.22 7.53 7.68
CA LYS A 20 6.55 7.87 6.40
C LYS A 20 7.08 9.19 5.83
N ARG A 21 7.80 9.14 4.69
CA ARG A 21 8.05 10.31 3.82
C ARG A 21 8.09 9.91 2.35
N MET A 22 7.23 10.52 1.53
CA MET A 22 7.57 10.81 0.13
C MET A 22 8.10 12.25 0.05
N ARG A 23 9.00 12.53 -0.91
CA ARG A 23 9.48 13.89 -1.22
C ARG A 23 8.57 14.54 -2.25
N THR A 24 8.29 15.83 -2.12
CA THR A 24 7.50 16.61 -3.08
C THR A 24 8.35 17.13 -4.25
N PRO A 25 7.76 17.46 -5.41
CA PRO A 25 8.52 18.05 -6.53
C PRO A 25 8.98 19.49 -6.29
N ARG A 26 10.14 19.83 -6.88
CA ARG A 26 10.92 21.10 -6.86
C ARG A 26 11.95 21.28 -5.73
N ASP A 27 12.91 20.36 -5.69
CA ASP A 27 14.34 20.68 -5.52
C ASP A 27 15.08 19.92 -6.65
N TRP A 28 15.56 20.63 -7.67
CA TRP A 28 16.15 20.03 -8.90
C TRP A 28 17.23 20.91 -9.55
N LEU A 29 17.96 21.68 -8.75
CA LEU A 29 19.24 22.30 -9.11
C LEU A 29 20.24 22.03 -7.97
N ASP A 30 21.50 21.86 -8.34
CA ASP A 30 22.67 21.69 -7.47
C ASP A 30 22.63 20.58 -6.39
N GLU A 31 22.89 19.34 -6.82
CA GLU A 31 23.71 18.40 -6.02
C GLU A 31 24.54 17.48 -6.93
N TYR A 32 25.48 18.09 -7.67
CA TYR A 32 26.66 17.39 -8.20
C TYR A 32 27.69 17.21 -7.07
N ASP A 33 28.59 16.23 -7.22
CA ASP A 33 29.73 15.93 -6.32
C ASP A 33 29.39 15.42 -4.90
N TRP A 34 29.01 14.14 -4.83
CA TRP A 34 29.08 13.34 -3.58
C TRP A 34 29.60 11.90 -3.78
N GLU A 35 29.79 11.44 -5.02
CA GLU A 35 30.02 10.01 -5.32
C GLU A 35 31.45 9.53 -5.03
N GLU A 36 32.46 10.42 -4.96
CA GLU A 36 33.88 10.01 -4.91
C GLU A 36 34.39 9.62 -3.50
N ARG A 37 33.56 9.68 -2.44
CA ARG A 37 34.06 9.67 -1.04
C ARG A 37 33.65 8.52 -0.11
N MET A 38 33.00 7.47 -0.62
CA MET A 38 32.61 6.29 0.21
C MET A 38 33.20 4.94 -0.22
N GLU A 39 33.99 4.85 -1.29
CA GLU A 39 34.62 3.59 -1.71
C GLU A 39 35.91 3.26 -0.92
N SER A 40 35.83 3.27 0.42
CA SER A 40 36.94 2.82 1.29
C SER A 40 36.54 2.46 2.72
N ARG A 41 35.99 1.25 2.93
CA ARG A 41 36.32 0.37 4.10
C ARG A 41 35.65 -1.02 4.05
N LYS A 42 36.44 -2.04 4.44
CA LYS A 42 36.06 -3.41 4.88
C LYS A 42 35.73 -4.50 3.83
N ARG A 43 36.73 -4.87 3.01
CA ARG A 43 37.00 -6.30 2.72
C ARG A 43 37.69 -6.96 3.95
N ARG A 44 37.24 -8.14 4.41
CA ARG A 44 38.05 -9.35 4.80
C ARG A 44 37.39 -10.27 5.87
N LYS A 45 37.13 -11.52 5.45
CA LYS A 45 37.10 -12.85 6.14
C LYS A 45 36.00 -13.67 5.44
N ARG A 46 36.33 -14.61 4.54
CA ARG A 46 36.91 -15.97 4.72
C ARG A 46 35.97 -16.90 5.49
N GLU A 47 35.37 -17.89 4.81
CA GLU A 47 35.83 -19.30 4.69
C GLU A 47 35.61 -20.07 6.02
N SER A 48 35.08 -21.30 6.09
CA SER A 48 34.61 -22.32 5.12
C SER A 48 33.35 -23.05 5.72
N HIS A 49 32.86 -24.27 5.42
CA HIS A 49 33.27 -25.47 4.66
C HIS A 49 32.02 -26.22 4.09
N SER A 50 32.09 -27.53 3.79
CA SER A 50 31.02 -28.36 3.18
C SER A 50 30.45 -29.45 4.10
N SER A 51 29.24 -29.97 3.79
CA SER A 51 28.95 -31.42 3.79
C SER A 51 27.73 -31.76 2.91
N GLU A 52 27.48 -33.04 2.62
CA GLU A 52 26.59 -33.53 1.55
C GLU A 52 25.59 -34.60 2.07
N ARG A 53 24.49 -34.83 1.32
CA ARG A 53 23.48 -35.92 1.49
C ARG A 53 22.51 -35.70 2.68
N GLU A 54 21.33 -36.33 2.75
CA GLU A 54 20.73 -37.37 1.91
C GLU A 54 19.22 -37.13 1.65
N ASN A 55 18.57 -37.92 0.78
CA ASN A 55 17.24 -37.57 0.22
C ASN A 55 16.28 -38.78 0.08
N LYS A 56 15.16 -38.79 0.82
CA LYS A 56 13.86 -39.38 0.44
C LYS A 56 12.71 -39.03 1.42
N SER A 57 11.48 -39.39 1.03
CA SER A 57 10.25 -39.40 1.84
C SER A 57 9.68 -38.08 2.39
N ARG A 58 9.58 -37.02 1.57
CA ARG A 58 8.73 -35.83 1.88
C ARG A 58 8.01 -35.27 0.65
N ARG A 59 6.79 -35.77 0.35
CA ARG A 59 5.87 -35.12 -0.62
C ARG A 59 4.83 -34.20 0.06
N HIS A 60 4.16 -34.62 1.14
CA HIS A 60 3.24 -33.73 1.89
C HIS A 60 3.93 -32.66 2.75
N HIS A 61 5.18 -32.90 3.22
CA HIS A 61 5.91 -31.94 4.05
C HIS A 61 6.69 -30.85 3.29
N ARG A 62 6.68 -30.81 1.94
CA ARG A 62 7.35 -29.72 1.19
C ARG A 62 6.55 -28.42 1.24
N HIS A 63 5.28 -28.48 0.84
CA HIS A 63 4.34 -27.35 0.75
C HIS A 63 4.34 -26.45 2.00
N TYR A 64 4.35 -27.06 3.20
CA TYR A 64 4.39 -26.32 4.46
C TYR A 64 5.78 -25.76 4.81
N ARG A 65 6.87 -26.46 4.49
CA ARG A 65 8.23 -25.95 4.69
C ARG A 65 8.57 -24.79 3.78
N ASP A 66 8.00 -24.76 2.57
CA ASP A 66 8.20 -23.68 1.63
C ASP A 66 7.30 -22.47 1.99
N TYR A 67 6.08 -22.68 2.51
CA TYR A 67 5.26 -21.62 3.14
C TYR A 67 5.92 -21.03 4.39
N GLU A 68 6.39 -21.86 5.33
CA GLU A 68 7.08 -21.44 6.56
C GLU A 68 8.40 -20.72 6.25
N ARG A 69 9.20 -21.22 5.28
CA ARG A 69 10.41 -20.52 4.83
C ARG A 69 10.07 -19.19 4.18
N HIS A 70 9.08 -19.14 3.29
CA HIS A 70 8.66 -17.88 2.69
C HIS A 70 8.21 -16.90 3.77
N TYR A 71 7.33 -17.29 4.68
CA TYR A 71 6.90 -16.45 5.80
C TYR A 71 8.09 -15.90 6.64
N LEU A 72 9.05 -16.75 7.01
CA LEU A 72 10.23 -16.31 7.78
C LEU A 72 11.14 -15.38 6.97
N GLU A 73 11.33 -15.65 5.67
CA GLU A 73 12.08 -14.76 4.78
C GLU A 73 11.35 -13.43 4.60
N SER A 74 10.02 -13.44 4.41
CA SER A 74 9.12 -12.28 4.33
C SER A 74 9.27 -11.37 5.53
N ARG A 75 9.09 -11.94 6.74
CA ARG A 75 9.21 -11.22 8.00
C ARG A 75 10.55 -10.51 8.09
N THR A 76 11.65 -11.21 7.82
CA THR A 76 12.99 -10.60 7.89
C THR A 76 13.30 -9.67 6.72
N LEU A 77 12.50 -9.60 5.65
CA LEU A 77 12.62 -8.57 4.62
C LEU A 77 11.95 -7.28 5.10
N ASN A 78 10.69 -7.36 5.55
CA ASN A 78 9.93 -6.22 6.04
C ASN A 78 10.60 -5.58 7.27
N GLU A 79 11.05 -6.38 8.25
CA GLU A 79 11.82 -5.90 9.42
C GLU A 79 13.14 -5.19 9.03
N LYS A 80 13.75 -5.53 7.88
CA LYS A 80 14.99 -4.89 7.38
C LYS A 80 14.73 -3.60 6.61
N VAL A 81 13.51 -3.34 6.16
CA VAL A 81 13.12 -2.05 5.56
C VAL A 81 12.78 -1.06 6.68
N ASP A 82 11.91 -1.47 7.61
CA ASP A 82 11.53 -0.71 8.82
C ASP A 82 12.78 -0.21 9.57
N GLY A 83 13.78 -1.09 9.75
CA GLY A 83 15.04 -0.77 10.44
C GLY A 83 16.08 0.04 9.65
N ARG A 84 15.78 0.54 8.43
CA ARG A 84 16.72 1.33 7.61
C ARG A 84 16.35 2.80 7.44
N GLU A 85 15.11 3.18 7.73
CA GLU A 85 14.65 4.57 7.58
C GLU A 85 14.96 5.40 8.85
N HIS A 86 16.17 5.99 8.89
CA HIS A 86 16.63 6.67 10.10
C HIS A 86 17.10 8.12 9.89
N ARG A 87 16.45 9.02 10.66
CA ARG A 87 16.85 10.40 11.01
C ARG A 87 16.86 11.44 9.87
N VAL A 88 15.71 12.08 9.69
CA VAL A 88 15.64 13.51 9.35
C VAL A 88 15.40 14.29 10.66
N ARG A 89 15.85 15.55 10.75
CA ARG A 89 15.54 16.42 11.90
C ARG A 89 14.06 16.82 11.88
N ASP A 90 13.45 16.88 13.05
CA ASP A 90 12.16 17.51 13.25
C ASP A 90 12.31 19.04 13.09
N LEU A 91 11.29 19.66 12.48
CA LEU A 91 11.12 21.12 12.42
C LEU A 91 9.81 21.42 13.15
N SER A 92 9.88 21.47 14.47
CA SER A 92 8.76 21.60 15.39
C SER A 92 8.73 22.98 16.02
N ASP A 93 8.54 24.01 15.20
CA ASP A 93 8.44 25.42 15.61
C ASP A 93 7.38 26.13 14.74
N ASP A 94 6.10 25.78 14.93
CA ASP A 94 4.93 26.54 14.46
C ASP A 94 4.00 26.77 15.65
N PRO A 95 3.80 28.01 16.13
CA PRO A 95 2.96 28.30 17.29
C PRO A 95 1.48 27.90 17.14
N GLY A 96 0.98 27.67 15.92
CA GLY A 96 -0.36 27.09 15.69
C GLY A 96 -0.41 25.58 15.90
N TYR A 97 0.71 24.89 15.71
CA TYR A 97 0.86 23.43 15.77
C TYR A 97 1.26 22.94 17.17
N GLU A 98 0.73 23.55 18.24
CA GLU A 98 0.84 22.99 19.59
C GLU A 98 0.38 21.51 19.59
N ASP A 99 1.04 20.69 20.42
CA ASP A 99 0.59 19.32 20.67
C ASP A 99 -0.63 19.32 21.60
N LYS A 100 -1.74 19.81 21.03
CA LYS A 100 -3.11 19.79 21.55
C LYS A 100 -3.52 18.34 21.79
N GLY A 101 -3.11 17.83 22.95
CA GLY A 101 -3.30 16.46 23.39
C GLY A 101 -4.77 16.11 23.70
N ARG A 102 -4.97 14.96 24.34
CA ARG A 102 -6.30 14.43 24.64
C ARG A 102 -7.17 15.46 25.37
N GLY A 103 -8.39 15.70 24.87
CA GLY A 103 -9.34 16.69 25.40
C GLY A 103 -9.24 18.09 24.78
N ALA A 104 -8.29 18.34 23.87
CA ALA A 104 -8.21 19.62 23.17
C ALA A 104 -9.27 19.74 22.05
N LEU A 105 -9.81 20.94 21.85
CA LEU A 105 -10.89 21.21 20.90
C LEU A 105 -10.38 21.78 19.56
N CYS A 106 -10.92 21.24 18.47
CA CYS A 106 -10.81 21.69 17.09
C CYS A 106 -12.24 21.83 16.48
N ASN A 107 -12.99 22.78 17.03
CA ASN A 107 -14.29 23.31 16.55
C ASN A 107 -15.20 22.34 15.75
N PRO A 108 -16.22 21.69 16.34
CA PRO A 108 -16.47 21.45 17.77
C PRO A 108 -15.82 20.13 18.27
N HIS A 109 -14.83 19.64 17.53
CA HIS A 109 -14.28 18.29 17.69
C HIS A 109 -13.30 18.16 18.87
N GLU A 110 -13.55 17.25 19.81
CA GLU A 110 -12.63 16.97 20.92
C GLU A 110 -11.66 15.84 20.56
N ILE A 111 -10.35 16.10 20.62
CA ILE A 111 -9.30 15.14 20.23
C ILE A 111 -9.17 14.02 21.26
N VAL A 112 -9.39 12.77 20.83
CA VAL A 112 -9.31 11.56 21.66
C VAL A 112 -7.93 10.91 21.59
N CYS A 113 -7.35 10.78 20.40
CA CYS A 113 -6.03 10.22 20.15
C CYS A 113 -5.50 10.60 18.75
N SER A 114 -4.22 10.36 18.48
CA SER A 114 -3.68 10.40 17.11
C SER A 114 -3.87 9.04 16.44
N LEU A 115 -4.37 9.06 15.19
CA LEU A 115 -4.52 7.89 14.31
C LEU A 115 -3.33 7.77 13.34
N GLY A 116 -2.68 8.88 13.00
CA GLY A 116 -1.47 8.88 12.17
C GLY A 116 -0.92 10.28 11.91
N GLU A 117 0.34 10.37 11.49
CA GLU A 117 0.99 11.62 11.08
C GLU A 117 1.80 11.41 9.79
N GLY A 118 1.91 12.46 8.98
CA GLY A 118 2.67 12.45 7.74
C GLY A 118 3.21 13.82 7.34
N ALA A 119 3.71 13.92 6.11
CA ALA A 119 4.31 15.15 5.60
C ALA A 119 3.34 16.34 5.67
N PHE A 120 2.10 16.13 5.21
CA PHE A 120 1.05 17.15 5.07
C PHE A 120 0.42 17.61 6.38
N GLY A 121 0.44 16.78 7.43
CA GLY A 121 -0.38 17.01 8.63
C GLY A 121 -0.57 15.75 9.49
N LYS A 122 -1.56 15.80 10.39
CA LYS A 122 -1.92 14.71 11.31
C LYS A 122 -3.39 14.31 11.17
N VAL A 123 -3.68 13.02 11.33
CA VAL A 123 -5.05 12.48 11.42
C VAL A 123 -5.29 12.09 12.87
N VAL A 124 -6.33 12.64 13.48
CA VAL A 124 -6.69 12.40 14.88
C VAL A 124 -8.11 11.85 14.98
N GLU A 125 -8.36 11.01 15.98
CA GLU A 125 -9.72 10.61 16.35
C GLU A 125 -10.34 11.75 17.16
N CYS A 126 -11.61 12.08 16.87
CA CYS A 126 -12.35 13.09 17.63
C CYS A 126 -13.76 12.64 18.01
N ILE A 127 -14.29 13.27 19.05
CA ILE A 127 -15.72 13.30 19.39
C ILE A 127 -16.31 14.58 18.79
N ASP A 128 -17.28 14.44 17.87
CA ASP A 128 -18.09 15.54 17.34
C ASP A 128 -19.23 15.85 18.32
N HIS A 129 -19.05 16.90 19.12
CA HIS A 129 -20.06 17.36 20.09
C HIS A 129 -21.31 17.96 19.45
N ALA A 130 -21.26 18.45 18.20
CA ALA A 130 -22.44 18.95 17.50
C ALA A 130 -23.31 17.81 16.94
N LYS A 131 -22.68 16.70 16.52
CA LYS A 131 -23.37 15.47 16.05
C LYS A 131 -23.57 14.46 17.19
N GLY A 132 -23.81 14.95 18.42
CA GLY A 132 -24.25 14.16 19.56
C GLY A 132 -23.21 13.23 20.20
N GLY A 133 -21.92 13.53 20.02
CA GLY A 133 -20.81 12.71 20.52
C GLY A 133 -20.35 11.62 19.55
N ALA A 134 -20.64 11.75 18.26
CA ALA A 134 -20.21 10.80 17.24
C ALA A 134 -18.67 10.76 17.12
N ARG A 135 -18.08 9.57 17.00
CA ARG A 135 -16.63 9.42 16.76
C ARG A 135 -16.31 9.59 15.27
N VAL A 136 -15.36 10.47 14.97
CA VAL A 136 -14.94 10.85 13.60
C VAL A 136 -13.41 10.83 13.48
N ALA A 137 -12.91 10.77 12.25
CA ALA A 137 -11.49 11.00 11.95
C ALA A 137 -11.30 12.40 11.36
N LEU A 138 -10.36 13.17 11.92
CA LEU A 138 -10.11 14.56 11.54
C LEU A 138 -8.69 14.69 10.92
N LYS A 139 -8.61 14.96 9.62
CA LYS A 139 -7.36 15.20 8.87
C LYS A 139 -7.01 16.69 8.99
N ILE A 140 -6.08 17.03 9.89
CA ILE A 140 -5.59 18.39 10.16
C ILE A 140 -4.35 18.65 9.31
N ILE A 141 -4.48 19.53 8.32
CA ILE A 141 -3.42 19.90 7.36
C ILE A 141 -2.58 21.05 7.91
N LYS A 142 -1.26 21.04 7.68
CA LYS A 142 -0.34 22.11 8.11
C LYS A 142 -0.64 23.43 7.38
N ASN A 143 -0.45 24.54 8.08
CA ASN A 143 -0.69 25.89 7.57
C ASN A 143 0.44 26.33 6.61
N ILE A 144 0.47 25.70 5.43
CA ILE A 144 1.43 25.91 4.36
C ILE A 144 0.61 25.92 3.06
N ASP A 145 0.66 27.01 2.29
CA ASP A 145 -0.27 27.25 1.18
C ASP A 145 -0.37 26.07 0.20
N ARG A 146 0.76 25.51 -0.24
CA ARG A 146 0.81 24.33 -1.13
C ARG A 146 0.08 23.09 -0.57
N TYR A 147 0.02 22.93 0.75
CA TYR A 147 -0.73 21.84 1.38
C TYR A 147 -2.21 22.21 1.59
N ARG A 148 -2.52 23.49 1.84
CA ARG A 148 -3.88 24.02 1.87
C ARG A 148 -4.56 23.88 0.50
N GLU A 149 -3.88 24.26 -0.58
CA GLU A 149 -4.32 24.08 -1.98
C GLU A 149 -4.62 22.61 -2.29
N ALA A 150 -3.70 21.70 -1.99
CA ALA A 150 -3.88 20.27 -2.21
C ALA A 150 -5.04 19.68 -1.39
N ALA A 151 -5.25 20.17 -0.16
CA ALA A 151 -6.37 19.75 0.68
C ALA A 151 -7.72 20.27 0.18
N LEU A 152 -7.78 21.48 -0.39
CA LEU A 152 -9.00 22.01 -1.00
C LEU A 152 -9.36 21.26 -2.30
N SER A 153 -8.37 20.83 -3.08
CA SER A 153 -8.58 19.92 -4.22
C SER A 153 -9.06 18.53 -3.76
N GLU A 154 -8.53 18.00 -2.65
CA GLU A 154 -9.05 16.76 -2.05
C GLU A 154 -10.51 16.91 -1.59
N VAL A 155 -10.87 18.07 -1.01
CA VAL A 155 -12.25 18.41 -0.62
C VAL A 155 -13.18 18.44 -1.84
N GLU A 156 -12.82 19.13 -2.93
CA GLU A 156 -13.65 19.21 -4.15
C GLU A 156 -13.94 17.81 -4.73
N VAL A 157 -12.91 16.96 -4.81
CA VAL A 157 -13.04 15.55 -5.20
C VAL A 157 -13.99 14.79 -4.25
N LEU A 158 -13.85 14.98 -2.94
CA LEU A 158 -14.68 14.31 -1.92
C LEU A 158 -16.15 14.76 -1.97
N GLU A 159 -16.42 16.06 -2.16
CA GLU A 159 -17.79 16.58 -2.33
C GLU A 159 -18.45 16.00 -3.58
N GLN A 160 -17.74 15.97 -4.71
CA GLN A 160 -18.24 15.38 -5.94
C GLN A 160 -18.51 13.87 -5.75
N LEU A 161 -17.57 13.10 -5.20
CA LEU A 161 -17.75 11.66 -4.97
C LEU A 161 -18.91 11.35 -4.00
N ASN A 162 -19.05 12.13 -2.92
CA ASN A 162 -20.18 12.04 -2.00
C ASN A 162 -21.53 12.29 -2.70
N SER A 163 -21.62 13.29 -3.58
CA SER A 163 -22.85 13.60 -4.31
C SER A 163 -23.25 12.48 -5.29
N LEU A 164 -22.27 11.85 -5.93
CA LEU A 164 -22.45 10.79 -6.93
C LEU A 164 -22.74 9.41 -6.32
N ASP A 165 -22.47 9.22 -5.02
CA ASP A 165 -22.83 8.02 -4.26
C ASP A 165 -23.62 8.34 -2.99
N SER A 166 -24.69 9.13 -3.14
CA SER A 166 -25.66 9.44 -2.09
C SER A 166 -26.31 8.20 -1.42
N GLU A 167 -26.32 7.05 -2.12
CA GLU A 167 -26.76 5.75 -1.58
C GLU A 167 -25.64 4.95 -0.86
N ARG A 168 -24.41 5.47 -0.79
CA ARG A 168 -23.23 4.86 -0.13
C ARG A 168 -22.95 3.42 -0.59
N ARG A 169 -23.11 3.16 -1.89
CA ARG A 169 -22.95 1.83 -2.50
C ARG A 169 -21.49 1.47 -2.75
N TYR A 170 -20.60 2.43 -2.93
CA TYR A 170 -19.19 2.23 -3.27
C TYR A 170 -18.30 2.34 -2.03
N ALA A 171 -17.20 1.60 -2.05
CA ALA A 171 -16.25 1.51 -0.94
C ALA A 171 -15.26 2.70 -0.95
N CYS A 172 -15.78 3.93 -0.91
CA CYS A 172 -15.02 5.17 -0.77
C CYS A 172 -15.31 5.77 0.61
N VAL A 173 -14.29 6.36 1.27
CA VAL A 173 -14.52 7.05 2.55
C VAL A 173 -15.42 8.28 2.37
N GLN A 174 -16.35 8.45 3.28
CA GLN A 174 -17.27 9.58 3.34
C GLN A 174 -16.60 10.73 4.08
N MET A 175 -16.41 11.85 3.38
CA MET A 175 -16.23 13.14 4.04
C MET A 175 -17.56 13.54 4.69
N LEU A 176 -17.52 14.02 5.94
CA LEU A 176 -18.69 14.39 6.74
C LEU A 176 -18.83 15.91 6.93
N ASP A 177 -17.73 16.64 6.79
CA ASP A 177 -17.60 18.09 6.97
C ASP A 177 -16.18 18.54 6.56
N TRP A 178 -15.97 19.83 6.36
CA TRP A 178 -14.63 20.43 6.32
C TRP A 178 -14.66 21.90 6.76
N PHE A 179 -13.54 22.40 7.31
CA PHE A 179 -13.43 23.77 7.80
C PHE A 179 -11.98 24.27 7.84
N ASP A 180 -11.78 25.58 7.92
CA ASP A 180 -10.49 26.19 8.27
C ASP A 180 -10.45 26.49 9.77
N HIS A 181 -9.40 26.05 10.46
CA HIS A 181 -9.14 26.34 11.87
C HIS A 181 -7.77 26.97 12.03
N HIS A 182 -7.73 28.30 12.18
CA HIS A 182 -6.51 29.10 12.35
C HIS A 182 -5.45 28.91 11.23
N GLY A 183 -5.87 28.67 9.99
CA GLY A 183 -4.99 28.39 8.85
C GLY A 183 -4.71 26.91 8.62
N HIS A 184 -5.26 26.02 9.44
CA HIS A 184 -5.26 24.58 9.18
C HIS A 184 -6.55 24.18 8.47
N ILE A 185 -6.45 23.64 7.25
CA ILE A 185 -7.59 22.97 6.62
C ILE A 185 -7.84 21.65 7.37
N CYS A 186 -9.06 21.48 7.85
CA CYS A 186 -9.49 20.35 8.66
C CYS A 186 -10.61 19.61 7.93
N ILE A 187 -10.35 18.37 7.52
CA ILE A 187 -11.32 17.53 6.80
C ILE A 187 -11.85 16.44 7.75
N VAL A 188 -13.16 16.35 7.91
CA VAL A 188 -13.84 15.39 8.79
C VAL A 188 -14.28 14.18 7.98
N PHE A 189 -13.98 12.97 8.46
CA PHE A 189 -14.35 11.70 7.86
C PHE A 189 -15.09 10.80 8.86
N GLU A 190 -15.83 9.83 8.33
CA GLU A 190 -16.28 8.69 9.13
C GLU A 190 -15.07 7.99 9.78
N LEU A 191 -15.19 7.57 11.05
CA LEU A 191 -14.13 6.81 11.70
C LEU A 191 -14.11 5.37 11.15
N LEU A 192 -12.93 4.94 10.70
CA LEU A 192 -12.66 3.59 10.21
C LEU A 192 -11.69 2.85 11.15
N GLY A 193 -11.53 1.55 10.94
CA GLY A 193 -10.52 0.73 11.61
C GLY A 193 -9.12 0.87 11.00
N LEU A 194 -8.24 -0.08 11.33
CA LEU A 194 -6.87 -0.15 10.81
C LEU A 194 -6.80 -0.18 9.28
N SER A 195 -5.70 0.33 8.72
CA SER A 195 -5.37 0.06 7.32
C SER A 195 -5.07 -1.43 7.10
N THR A 196 -5.24 -1.91 5.88
CA THR A 196 -4.89 -3.30 5.54
C THR A 196 -3.38 -3.57 5.72
N TYR A 197 -2.53 -2.55 5.55
CA TYR A 197 -1.11 -2.62 5.90
C TYR A 197 -0.88 -2.77 7.40
N ASP A 198 -1.53 -1.93 8.22
CA ASP A 198 -1.30 -1.92 9.67
C ASP A 198 -1.83 -3.21 10.31
N PHE A 199 -2.97 -3.74 9.84
CA PHE A 199 -3.45 -5.07 10.25
C PHE A 199 -2.46 -6.17 9.86
N LEU A 200 -1.88 -6.14 8.64
CA LEU A 200 -0.83 -7.08 8.25
C LEU A 200 0.39 -6.96 9.18
N LYS A 201 0.89 -5.74 9.44
CA LYS A 201 2.06 -5.49 10.32
C LYS A 201 1.80 -6.00 11.73
N GLU A 202 0.63 -5.71 12.31
CA GLU A 202 0.20 -6.19 13.63
C GLU A 202 -0.03 -7.71 13.69
N ASN A 203 -0.48 -8.34 12.60
CA ASN A 203 -0.55 -9.80 12.45
C ASN A 203 0.81 -10.42 12.04
N SER A 204 1.92 -9.71 12.29
CA SER A 204 3.30 -10.14 11.97
C SER A 204 3.54 -10.49 10.49
N PHE A 205 2.86 -9.81 9.57
CA PHE A 205 2.83 -10.07 8.12
C PHE A 205 2.37 -11.49 7.75
N LEU A 206 1.41 -12.05 8.50
CA LEU A 206 0.61 -13.18 8.03
C LEU A 206 -0.32 -12.74 6.89
N PRO A 207 -0.36 -13.46 5.74
CA PRO A 207 -1.22 -13.11 4.62
C PRO A 207 -2.70 -13.32 4.95
N PHE A 208 -3.57 -12.64 4.19
CA PHE A 208 -5.02 -12.87 4.23
C PHE A 208 -5.38 -14.16 3.48
N SER A 209 -6.49 -14.80 3.88
CA SER A 209 -7.00 -15.96 3.16
C SER A 209 -7.55 -15.57 1.78
N VAL A 210 -7.54 -16.49 0.81
CA VAL A 210 -8.01 -16.22 -0.56
C VAL A 210 -9.47 -15.73 -0.59
N ASP A 211 -10.30 -16.11 0.37
CA ASP A 211 -11.69 -15.64 0.48
C ASP A 211 -11.81 -14.24 1.12
N GLN A 212 -10.97 -13.91 2.11
CA GLN A 212 -10.84 -12.54 2.61
C GLN A 212 -10.35 -11.62 1.49
N ILE A 213 -9.34 -12.04 0.72
CA ILE A 213 -8.83 -11.34 -0.46
C ILE A 213 -9.95 -11.15 -1.49
N ARG A 214 -10.74 -12.19 -1.78
CA ARG A 214 -11.89 -12.11 -2.68
C ARG A 214 -12.90 -11.05 -2.25
N HIS A 215 -13.27 -11.02 -0.96
CA HIS A 215 -14.27 -10.05 -0.49
C HIS A 215 -13.74 -8.61 -0.50
N MET A 216 -12.49 -8.39 -0.06
CA MET A 216 -11.85 -7.07 -0.13
C MET A 216 -11.66 -6.60 -1.58
N ALA A 217 -11.07 -7.45 -2.44
CA ALA A 217 -10.83 -7.13 -3.85
C ALA A 217 -12.11 -6.73 -4.60
N TYR A 218 -13.22 -7.42 -4.35
CA TYR A 218 -14.50 -7.09 -4.97
C TYR A 218 -15.01 -5.70 -4.57
N GLN A 219 -14.82 -5.28 -3.32
CA GLN A 219 -15.18 -3.95 -2.84
C GLN A 219 -14.26 -2.87 -3.40
N ILE A 220 -12.94 -3.08 -3.34
CA ILE A 220 -11.94 -2.13 -3.83
C ILE A 220 -12.11 -1.91 -5.34
N ILE A 221 -12.28 -2.98 -6.13
CA ILE A 221 -12.56 -2.88 -7.57
C ILE A 221 -13.87 -2.13 -7.82
N ARG A 222 -14.92 -2.30 -7.00
CA ARG A 222 -16.16 -1.51 -7.13
C ARG A 222 -15.93 -0.03 -6.89
N ALA A 223 -15.13 0.34 -5.88
CA ALA A 223 -14.78 1.72 -5.57
C ALA A 223 -13.95 2.37 -6.68
N VAL A 224 -12.80 1.78 -7.03
CA VAL A 224 -11.89 2.35 -8.03
C VAL A 224 -12.55 2.44 -9.42
N ARG A 225 -13.39 1.46 -9.79
CA ARG A 225 -14.20 1.51 -11.02
C ARG A 225 -15.23 2.65 -11.03
N PHE A 226 -15.73 3.06 -9.86
CA PHE A 226 -16.62 4.22 -9.74
C PHE A 226 -15.85 5.53 -9.96
N LEU A 227 -14.60 5.64 -9.47
CA LEU A 227 -13.69 6.76 -9.82
C LEU A 227 -13.46 6.81 -11.35
N HIS A 228 -13.09 5.67 -11.93
CA HIS A 228 -12.78 5.55 -13.38
C HIS A 228 -13.97 5.91 -14.28
N ARG A 229 -15.20 5.55 -13.88
CA ARG A 229 -16.43 5.97 -14.57
C ARG A 229 -16.61 7.49 -14.55
N ASN A 230 -16.30 8.11 -13.41
CA ASN A 230 -16.39 9.56 -13.18
C ASN A 230 -15.12 10.32 -13.59
N LYS A 231 -14.32 9.74 -14.51
CA LYS A 231 -13.15 10.38 -15.13
C LYS A 231 -12.03 10.74 -14.16
N LEU A 232 -11.98 10.06 -13.01
CA LEU A 232 -10.99 10.26 -11.96
C LEU A 232 -10.08 9.03 -11.83
N THR A 233 -8.77 9.25 -11.77
CA THR A 233 -7.76 8.22 -11.44
C THR A 233 -7.27 8.48 -10.02
N HIS A 234 -7.08 7.45 -9.19
CA HIS A 234 -6.67 7.62 -7.78
C HIS A 234 -5.16 7.87 -7.64
N THR A 235 -4.37 7.26 -8.53
CA THR A 235 -2.91 7.35 -8.66
C THR A 235 -2.08 6.77 -7.50
N ASP A 236 -2.47 6.93 -6.23
CA ASP A 236 -1.73 6.42 -5.05
C ASP A 236 -2.48 5.32 -4.25
N LEU A 237 -3.01 4.32 -4.96
CA LEU A 237 -3.54 3.10 -4.35
C LEU A 237 -2.41 2.24 -3.74
N LYS A 238 -2.57 1.89 -2.46
CA LYS A 238 -1.65 1.08 -1.66
C LYS A 238 -2.36 0.48 -0.44
N PRO A 239 -1.85 -0.59 0.21
CA PRO A 239 -2.48 -1.20 1.39
C PRO A 239 -2.68 -0.25 2.58
N GLU A 240 -1.88 0.81 2.71
CA GLU A 240 -2.09 1.86 3.72
C GLU A 240 -3.31 2.76 3.42
N ASN A 241 -3.72 2.88 2.15
CA ASN A 241 -4.85 3.68 1.69
C ASN A 241 -6.13 2.84 1.47
N ILE A 242 -6.13 1.58 1.94
CA ILE A 242 -7.31 0.73 2.08
C ILE A 242 -7.52 0.47 3.57
N LEU A 243 -8.63 0.91 4.15
CA LEU A 243 -8.95 0.75 5.57
C LEU A 243 -10.14 -0.20 5.77
N PHE A 244 -10.13 -0.96 6.86
CA PHE A 244 -11.29 -1.74 7.28
C PHE A 244 -12.38 -0.82 7.84
N VAL A 245 -13.65 -1.12 7.56
CA VAL A 245 -14.78 -0.46 8.24
C VAL A 245 -14.79 -0.80 9.73
N ASN A 246 -14.45 -2.05 10.07
CA ASN A 246 -14.11 -2.46 11.42
C ASN A 246 -13.01 -3.53 11.37
N SER A 247 -11.87 -3.27 12.04
CA SER A 247 -10.70 -4.18 12.10
C SER A 247 -10.74 -5.16 13.29
N ASP A 248 -11.91 -5.33 13.92
CA ASP A 248 -12.20 -6.33 14.94
C ASP A 248 -11.72 -7.75 14.55
N TYR A 249 -10.99 -8.41 15.44
CA TYR A 249 -10.46 -9.77 15.23
C TYR A 249 -10.80 -10.74 16.38
N THR A 250 -10.81 -12.04 16.07
CA THR A 250 -10.55 -13.10 17.06
C THR A 250 -9.06 -13.42 17.08
N MET A 251 -8.56 -13.95 18.19
CA MET A 251 -7.17 -14.36 18.34
C MET A 251 -7.12 -15.84 18.69
N GLU A 252 -6.45 -16.63 17.86
CA GLU A 252 -6.40 -18.09 17.97
C GLU A 252 -4.96 -18.60 17.89
N TYR A 253 -4.61 -19.60 18.71
CA TYR A 253 -3.26 -20.14 18.72
C TYR A 253 -3.03 -21.07 17.53
N ASN A 254 -2.32 -20.58 16.52
CA ASN A 254 -1.88 -21.39 15.38
C ASN A 254 -0.78 -22.36 15.83
N ALA A 255 -1.18 -23.55 16.25
CA ALA A 255 -0.29 -24.62 16.69
C ALA A 255 0.72 -25.11 15.62
N LYS A 256 0.50 -24.81 14.33
CA LYS A 256 1.47 -25.12 13.26
C LYS A 256 2.61 -24.10 13.24
N MET A 257 2.30 -22.82 13.42
CA MET A 257 3.29 -21.72 13.43
C MET A 257 3.79 -21.35 14.84
N LYS A 258 3.21 -21.98 15.88
CA LYS A 258 3.56 -21.85 17.31
C LYS A 258 3.42 -20.42 17.86
N ARG A 259 2.36 -19.73 17.45
CA ARG A 259 2.03 -18.35 17.84
C ARG A 259 0.53 -18.13 17.80
N ASP A 260 0.09 -17.02 18.38
CA ASP A 260 -1.23 -16.48 18.13
C ASP A 260 -1.33 -15.88 16.71
N GLU A 261 -2.52 -15.97 16.13
CA GLU A 261 -2.90 -15.46 14.80
C GLU A 261 -4.20 -14.66 14.95
N ARG A 262 -4.26 -13.48 14.31
CA ARG A 262 -5.45 -12.64 14.30
C ARG A 262 -6.32 -12.96 13.08
N THR A 263 -7.57 -13.34 13.33
CA THR A 263 -8.59 -13.57 12.29
C THR A 263 -9.61 -12.46 12.32
N LEU A 264 -9.72 -11.69 11.23
CA LEU A 264 -10.73 -10.65 11.08
C LEU A 264 -12.16 -11.20 11.20
N LYS A 265 -13.01 -10.53 11.97
CA LYS A 265 -14.45 -10.82 12.05
C LYS A 265 -15.21 -10.28 10.82
N PHE A 266 -14.73 -9.17 10.26
CA PHE A 266 -15.32 -8.47 9.12
C PHE A 266 -14.25 -8.14 8.08
N THR A 267 -14.61 -8.10 6.81
CA THR A 267 -13.69 -7.78 5.69
C THR A 267 -14.22 -6.67 4.80
N ASP A 268 -15.14 -5.88 5.34
CA ASP A 268 -15.65 -4.67 4.70
C ASP A 268 -14.58 -3.58 4.75
N VAL A 269 -14.28 -2.98 3.60
CA VAL A 269 -13.15 -2.06 3.40
C VAL A 269 -13.56 -0.81 2.63
N LYS A 270 -12.82 0.28 2.82
CA LYS A 270 -12.95 1.53 2.06
C LYS A 270 -11.59 2.04 1.56
N VAL A 271 -11.62 2.64 0.39
CA VAL A 271 -10.52 3.39 -0.23
C VAL A 271 -10.50 4.81 0.36
N VAL A 272 -9.31 5.30 0.71
CA VAL A 272 -9.10 6.60 1.38
C VAL A 272 -7.96 7.40 0.73
N ASP A 273 -7.79 8.67 1.15
CA ASP A 273 -6.68 9.56 0.76
C ASP A 273 -6.69 9.93 -0.74
N PHE A 274 -7.69 10.74 -1.10
CA PHE A 274 -7.94 11.19 -2.47
C PHE A 274 -7.11 12.41 -2.89
N GLY A 275 -6.26 12.96 -2.01
CA GLY A 275 -5.42 14.14 -2.28
C GLY A 275 -4.29 13.95 -3.32
N ASN A 276 -4.22 12.80 -3.99
CA ASN A 276 -3.39 12.56 -5.19
C ASN A 276 -4.22 12.06 -6.39
N ALA A 277 -5.56 12.13 -6.30
CA ALA A 277 -6.43 11.80 -7.41
C ALA A 277 -6.31 12.86 -8.53
N THR A 278 -6.65 12.50 -9.76
CA THR A 278 -6.52 13.39 -10.93
C THR A 278 -7.58 13.05 -11.97
N TYR A 279 -8.28 14.06 -12.48
CA TYR A 279 -9.27 13.92 -13.54
C TYR A 279 -8.63 13.87 -14.94
N ASP A 280 -9.29 13.20 -15.89
CA ASP A 280 -8.87 13.07 -17.30
C ASP A 280 -8.51 14.39 -18.00
N HIS A 281 -9.03 15.52 -17.51
CA HIS A 281 -8.86 16.86 -18.10
C HIS A 281 -7.78 17.72 -17.39
N GLU A 282 -7.21 17.23 -16.29
CA GLU A 282 -6.23 17.97 -15.48
C GLU A 282 -4.77 17.70 -15.91
N HIS A 283 -3.84 18.45 -15.32
CA HIS A 283 -2.42 18.27 -15.58
C HIS A 283 -1.87 16.97 -14.95
N HIS A 284 -1.70 15.95 -15.78
CA HIS A 284 -1.09 14.68 -15.39
C HIS A 284 0.41 14.85 -15.13
N THR A 285 0.81 14.81 -13.85
CA THR A 285 2.23 14.87 -13.46
C THR A 285 3.00 13.63 -13.91
N SER A 286 4.31 13.74 -14.18
CA SER A 286 5.08 12.62 -14.77
C SER A 286 5.35 11.45 -13.82
N VAL A 287 5.22 11.64 -12.51
CA VAL A 287 5.55 10.63 -11.49
C VAL A 287 4.49 10.62 -10.40
N VAL A 288 3.58 9.65 -10.48
CA VAL A 288 2.55 9.34 -9.48
C VAL A 288 2.82 8.00 -8.78
N SER A 289 1.94 7.62 -7.84
CA SER A 289 1.99 6.38 -7.04
C SER A 289 3.18 6.25 -6.08
N THR A 290 2.93 5.69 -4.90
CA THR A 290 3.95 5.14 -4.01
C THR A 290 4.75 4.06 -4.75
N ARG A 291 6.09 4.11 -4.67
CA ARG A 291 7.01 3.45 -5.62
C ARG A 291 6.70 1.97 -5.88
N HIS A 292 6.38 1.19 -4.85
CA HIS A 292 6.24 -0.27 -4.97
C HIS A 292 4.98 -0.72 -5.74
N TYR A 293 3.99 0.17 -5.85
CA TYR A 293 2.73 -0.07 -6.56
C TYR A 293 2.69 0.64 -7.92
N ARG A 294 3.76 1.39 -8.26
CA ARG A 294 3.85 2.22 -9.47
C ARG A 294 3.92 1.40 -10.76
N ALA A 295 3.04 1.72 -11.70
CA ALA A 295 2.94 1.05 -13.00
C ALA A 295 4.14 1.33 -13.94
N PRO A 296 4.49 0.40 -14.85
CA PRO A 296 5.67 0.50 -15.72
C PRO A 296 5.62 1.71 -16.65
N GLU A 297 4.44 2.10 -17.16
CA GLU A 297 4.27 3.28 -18.00
C GLU A 297 4.60 4.60 -17.29
N VAL A 298 4.41 4.67 -15.97
CA VAL A 298 4.82 5.82 -15.14
C VAL A 298 6.34 5.84 -14.97
N ILE A 299 6.96 4.68 -14.71
CA ILE A 299 8.44 4.57 -14.55
C ILE A 299 9.17 4.91 -15.86
N LEU A 300 8.58 4.50 -17.00
CA LEU A 300 9.08 4.73 -18.34
C LEU A 300 8.66 6.08 -18.96
N GLU A 301 7.91 6.93 -18.23
CA GLU A 301 7.40 8.23 -18.70
C GLU A 301 6.68 8.15 -20.07
N LEU A 302 5.80 7.15 -20.23
CA LEU A 302 5.01 6.91 -21.43
C LEU A 302 3.64 7.60 -21.42
N GLY A 303 3.33 8.32 -20.34
CA GLY A 303 1.97 8.72 -19.97
C GLY A 303 1.26 7.64 -19.16
N TRP A 304 0.24 8.04 -18.41
CA TRP A 304 -0.60 7.16 -17.59
C TRP A 304 -2.04 7.66 -17.57
N ASN A 305 -2.96 6.81 -17.15
CA ASN A 305 -4.39 7.07 -16.96
C ASN A 305 -4.94 6.04 -15.95
N GLN A 306 -6.26 5.80 -15.92
CA GLN A 306 -6.92 4.79 -15.08
C GLN A 306 -6.23 3.41 -15.02
N THR A 307 -5.50 3.01 -16.06
CA THR A 307 -4.79 1.73 -16.08
C THR A 307 -3.67 1.62 -15.04
N CYS A 308 -3.11 2.73 -14.53
CA CYS A 308 -2.09 2.67 -13.48
C CYS A 308 -2.68 2.17 -12.15
N ASP A 309 -3.91 2.57 -11.81
CA ASP A 309 -4.61 2.08 -10.62
C ASP A 309 -4.82 0.55 -10.69
N VAL A 310 -5.09 0.01 -11.88
CA VAL A 310 -5.25 -1.44 -12.08
C VAL A 310 -3.96 -2.19 -11.76
N TRP A 311 -2.80 -1.65 -12.15
CA TRP A 311 -1.50 -2.22 -11.80
C TRP A 311 -1.26 -2.16 -10.29
N SER A 312 -1.54 -1.02 -9.65
CA SER A 312 -1.45 -0.87 -8.19
C SER A 312 -2.30 -1.92 -7.47
N LEU A 313 -3.53 -2.17 -7.93
CA LEU A 313 -4.39 -3.24 -7.42
C LEU A 313 -3.77 -4.63 -7.63
N GLY A 314 -3.17 -4.90 -8.79
CA GLY A 314 -2.40 -6.13 -9.03
C GLY A 314 -1.30 -6.36 -7.98
N CYS A 315 -0.54 -5.31 -7.64
CA CYS A 315 0.47 -5.35 -6.58
C CYS A 315 -0.14 -5.52 -5.17
N ILE A 316 -1.29 -4.90 -4.87
CA ILE A 316 -1.99 -5.04 -3.58
C ILE A 316 -2.50 -6.47 -3.38
N LEU A 317 -3.11 -7.08 -4.39
CA LEU A 317 -3.70 -8.43 -4.26
C LEU A 317 -2.64 -9.53 -4.06
N ILE A 318 -1.47 -9.41 -4.69
CA ILE A 318 -0.35 -10.33 -4.45
C ILE A 318 0.30 -10.06 -3.08
N GLU A 319 0.33 -8.80 -2.60
CA GLU A 319 0.82 -8.48 -1.26
C GLU A 319 -0.10 -9.07 -0.17
N TYR A 320 -1.41 -8.95 -0.31
CA TYR A 320 -2.38 -9.59 0.57
C TYR A 320 -2.22 -11.13 0.61
N TYR A 321 -1.88 -11.76 -0.51
CA TYR A 321 -1.66 -13.21 -0.62
C TYR A 321 -0.33 -13.69 0.00
N LEU A 322 0.66 -12.80 0.16
CA LEU A 322 2.01 -13.17 0.60
C LEU A 322 2.46 -12.56 1.95
N GLY A 323 1.79 -11.51 2.42
CA GLY A 323 2.32 -10.63 3.47
C GLY A 323 3.55 -9.84 3.01
N LEU A 324 3.70 -9.64 1.69
CA LEU A 324 4.90 -9.08 1.07
C LEU A 324 4.60 -8.14 -0.09
N THR A 325 5.18 -6.94 -0.02
CA THR A 325 5.34 -6.06 -1.17
C THR A 325 6.19 -6.73 -2.25
N LEU A 326 5.57 -7.00 -3.41
CA LEU A 326 6.19 -7.71 -4.54
C LEU A 326 7.44 -7.00 -5.07
N PHE A 327 7.41 -5.67 -5.14
CA PHE A 327 8.46 -4.83 -5.73
C PHE A 327 9.14 -3.93 -4.68
N GLN A 328 9.72 -4.57 -3.66
CA GLN A 328 10.47 -3.92 -2.57
C GLN A 328 11.84 -3.37 -3.05
N THR A 329 11.84 -2.16 -3.63
CA THR A 329 13.07 -1.44 -4.05
C THR A 329 12.90 0.08 -3.99
N HIS A 330 14.03 0.80 -3.88
CA HIS A 330 14.09 2.25 -3.93
C HIS A 330 14.78 2.80 -5.20
N ASP A 331 15.11 1.95 -6.19
CA ASP A 331 15.57 2.39 -7.53
C ASP A 331 14.56 2.04 -8.64
N SER A 332 14.53 2.85 -9.70
CA SER A 332 13.63 2.68 -10.85
C SER A 332 14.13 1.66 -11.87
N LYS A 333 15.44 1.48 -12.04
CA LYS A 333 16.01 0.47 -12.95
C LYS A 333 15.93 -0.92 -12.32
N GLU A 334 16.21 -1.01 -11.02
CA GLU A 334 15.97 -2.23 -10.22
C GLU A 334 14.49 -2.63 -10.22
N HIS A 335 13.55 -1.68 -10.07
CA HIS A 335 12.12 -1.98 -10.14
C HIS A 335 11.73 -2.61 -11.48
N LEU A 336 12.19 -2.05 -12.61
CA LEU A 336 11.96 -2.65 -13.93
C LEU A 336 12.59 -4.06 -14.06
N ALA A 337 13.76 -4.30 -13.47
CA ALA A 337 14.38 -5.63 -13.44
C ALA A 337 13.62 -6.64 -12.55
N MET A 338 13.02 -6.18 -11.45
CA MET A 338 12.12 -6.99 -10.64
C MET A 338 10.84 -7.34 -11.42
N MET A 339 10.27 -6.38 -12.16
CA MET A 339 9.14 -6.64 -13.07
C MET A 339 9.52 -7.71 -14.11
N GLU A 340 10.65 -7.56 -14.81
CA GLU A 340 11.09 -8.54 -15.82
C GLU A 340 11.29 -9.95 -15.23
N ARG A 341 11.77 -10.02 -13.98
CA ARG A 341 12.00 -11.27 -13.26
C ARG A 341 10.71 -11.96 -12.78
N VAL A 342 9.63 -11.20 -12.56
CA VAL A 342 8.32 -11.73 -12.10
C VAL A 342 7.38 -12.00 -13.27
N LEU A 343 7.33 -11.11 -14.27
CA LEU A 343 6.31 -11.07 -15.31
C LEU A 343 6.82 -11.47 -16.70
N GLY A 344 8.14 -11.63 -16.87
CA GLY A 344 8.78 -11.76 -18.18
C GLY A 344 9.17 -10.40 -18.77
N PRO A 345 9.90 -10.38 -19.91
CA PRO A 345 10.56 -9.19 -20.43
C PRO A 345 9.57 -8.06 -20.76
N ILE A 346 9.99 -6.82 -20.53
CA ILE A 346 9.21 -5.63 -20.89
C ILE A 346 9.10 -5.57 -22.42
N PRO A 347 7.88 -5.42 -22.99
CA PRO A 347 7.69 -5.34 -24.43
C PRO A 347 8.58 -4.26 -25.08
N THR A 348 9.40 -4.66 -26.06
CA THR A 348 10.43 -3.83 -26.71
C THR A 348 9.91 -2.47 -27.18
N HIS A 349 8.67 -2.41 -27.67
CA HIS A 349 8.04 -1.17 -28.12
C HIS A 349 7.80 -0.13 -27.01
N LEU A 350 7.77 -0.52 -25.74
CA LEU A 350 7.71 0.38 -24.58
C LEU A 350 9.10 0.95 -24.27
N LEU A 351 10.14 0.11 -24.31
CA LEU A 351 11.55 0.51 -24.17
C LEU A 351 12.02 1.39 -25.35
N GLN A 352 11.52 1.16 -26.56
CA GLN A 352 11.75 2.05 -27.70
C GLN A 352 11.07 3.41 -27.53
N LYS A 353 9.90 3.49 -26.87
CA LYS A 353 9.16 4.75 -26.65
C LYS A 353 9.64 5.59 -25.46
N THR A 354 10.29 5.01 -24.44
CA THR A 354 10.66 5.76 -23.24
C THR A 354 11.64 6.91 -23.52
N ARG A 355 11.46 8.03 -22.81
CA ARG A 355 12.45 9.11 -22.72
C ARG A 355 13.66 8.74 -21.85
N LYS A 356 13.54 7.73 -20.97
CA LYS A 356 14.60 7.27 -20.06
C LYS A 356 15.64 6.39 -20.76
N ARG A 357 16.34 6.91 -21.77
CA ARG A 357 17.33 6.15 -22.58
C ARG A 357 18.41 5.45 -21.76
N ARG A 358 18.81 5.99 -20.60
CA ARG A 358 19.70 5.36 -19.60
C ARG A 358 19.21 4.04 -18.98
N TYR A 359 17.98 3.61 -19.29
CA TYR A 359 17.43 2.32 -18.88
C TYR A 359 17.41 1.29 -20.02
N VAL A 360 17.87 1.64 -21.23
CA VAL A 360 17.71 0.79 -22.42
C VAL A 360 19.04 0.63 -23.17
N HIS A 361 19.46 -0.62 -23.37
CA HIS A 361 20.63 -0.98 -24.18
C HIS A 361 20.28 -2.15 -25.10
N ASN A 362 20.62 -2.05 -26.39
CA ASN A 362 20.26 -3.03 -27.44
C ASN A 362 18.78 -3.47 -27.39
N GLU A 363 17.89 -2.48 -27.26
CA GLU A 363 16.43 -2.63 -27.17
C GLU A 363 15.89 -3.42 -25.96
N ARG A 364 16.75 -3.70 -24.97
CA ARG A 364 16.42 -4.41 -23.72
C ARG A 364 16.67 -3.52 -22.51
N LEU A 365 16.20 -3.94 -21.34
CA LEU A 365 16.55 -3.28 -20.09
C LEU A 365 18.07 -3.34 -19.87
N ASP A 366 18.68 -2.18 -19.61
CA ASP A 366 20.11 -2.03 -19.37
C ASP A 366 20.46 -2.48 -17.92
N TRP A 367 20.49 -3.79 -17.69
CA TRP A 367 20.62 -4.38 -16.35
C TRP A 367 21.66 -5.50 -16.29
N ASP A 368 22.68 -5.36 -15.45
CA ASP A 368 23.62 -6.44 -15.13
C ASP A 368 23.06 -7.35 -14.04
N GLU A 369 22.62 -8.56 -14.42
CA GLU A 369 22.18 -9.58 -13.46
C GLU A 369 23.30 -10.09 -12.54
N HIS A 370 24.58 -9.91 -12.90
CA HIS A 370 25.72 -10.40 -12.13
C HIS A 370 26.16 -9.42 -11.04
N SER A 371 25.72 -8.16 -11.09
CA SER A 371 25.93 -7.10 -10.10
C SER A 371 25.39 -7.47 -8.70
N SER A 372 25.69 -6.64 -7.69
CA SER A 372 25.12 -6.78 -6.35
C SER A 372 23.58 -6.72 -6.35
N ALA A 373 23.01 -5.75 -7.06
CA ALA A 373 21.57 -5.58 -7.22
C ALA A 373 20.95 -6.69 -8.09
N GLY A 374 21.60 -7.06 -9.20
CA GLY A 374 21.21 -8.19 -10.04
C GLY A 374 21.10 -9.51 -9.26
N ARG A 375 22.03 -9.77 -8.34
CA ARG A 375 21.96 -10.92 -7.40
C ARG A 375 20.85 -10.78 -6.35
N TYR A 376 20.54 -9.56 -5.89
CA TYR A 376 19.40 -9.31 -5.00
C TYR A 376 18.07 -9.62 -5.69
N VAL A 377 17.83 -9.06 -6.89
CA VAL A 377 16.64 -9.32 -7.71
C VAL A 377 16.51 -10.81 -8.03
N ARG A 378 17.58 -11.45 -8.51
CA ARG A 378 17.59 -12.89 -8.86
C ARG A 378 17.23 -13.80 -7.68
N LYS A 379 17.54 -13.39 -6.44
CA LYS A 379 17.25 -14.16 -5.21
C LYS A 379 15.81 -13.97 -4.72
N HIS A 380 15.30 -12.74 -4.69
CA HIS A 380 14.01 -12.44 -4.05
C HIS A 380 12.83 -12.40 -5.03
N CYS A 381 13.09 -12.17 -6.32
CA CYS A 381 12.09 -12.23 -7.39
C CYS A 381 12.12 -13.57 -8.14
N LYS A 382 10.94 -14.16 -8.32
CA LYS A 382 10.67 -15.39 -9.10
C LYS A 382 9.46 -15.16 -10.02
N PRO A 383 9.28 -15.91 -11.12
CA PRO A 383 8.11 -15.78 -11.98
C PRO A 383 6.78 -15.89 -11.22
N LEU A 384 5.78 -15.09 -11.57
CA LEU A 384 4.59 -14.83 -10.74
C LEU A 384 3.89 -16.09 -10.23
N ARG A 385 3.58 -17.06 -11.11
CA ARG A 385 2.95 -18.34 -10.72
C ARG A 385 3.76 -19.22 -9.77
N GLN A 386 5.04 -18.89 -9.50
CA GLN A 386 5.85 -19.57 -8.48
C GLN A 386 5.66 -18.98 -7.07
N TYR A 387 4.97 -17.84 -6.92
CA TYR A 387 4.51 -17.34 -5.61
C TYR A 387 3.24 -18.05 -5.12
N MET A 388 2.42 -18.56 -6.04
CA MET A 388 1.21 -19.32 -5.73
C MET A 388 1.54 -20.52 -4.83
N THR A 389 1.00 -20.53 -3.62
CA THR A 389 1.37 -21.52 -2.58
C THR A 389 0.60 -22.82 -2.74
N SER A 390 -0.69 -22.73 -3.08
CA SER A 390 -1.65 -23.81 -3.25
C SER A 390 -2.13 -23.90 -4.70
N LYS A 391 -2.61 -25.07 -5.13
CA LYS A 391 -3.20 -25.30 -6.46
C LYS A 391 -4.71 -25.53 -6.39
N SER A 392 -5.42 -24.73 -5.60
CA SER A 392 -6.88 -24.72 -5.65
C SER A 392 -7.36 -23.91 -6.86
N SER A 393 -8.60 -24.15 -7.29
CA SER A 393 -9.25 -23.33 -8.33
C SER A 393 -9.34 -21.84 -7.92
N ASP A 394 -9.38 -21.58 -6.61
CA ASP A 394 -9.45 -20.22 -6.05
C ASP A 394 -8.09 -19.51 -6.12
N ASP A 395 -6.99 -20.22 -5.82
CA ASP A 395 -5.62 -19.72 -6.03
C ASP A 395 -5.36 -19.44 -7.51
N GLU A 396 -5.69 -20.39 -8.39
CA GLU A 396 -5.43 -20.27 -9.82
C GLU A 396 -6.24 -19.13 -10.46
N GLN A 397 -7.49 -18.89 -10.00
CA GLN A 397 -8.29 -17.74 -10.44
C GLN A 397 -7.81 -16.40 -9.87
N LEU A 398 -7.27 -16.36 -8.64
CA LEU A 398 -6.65 -15.15 -8.09
C LEU A 398 -5.39 -14.77 -8.90
N PHE A 399 -4.51 -15.73 -9.16
CA PHE A 399 -3.30 -15.48 -9.96
C PHE A 399 -3.62 -15.13 -11.42
N ASP A 400 -4.66 -15.75 -12.01
CA ASP A 400 -5.17 -15.41 -13.34
C ASP A 400 -5.80 -14.00 -13.43
N LEU A 401 -6.31 -13.45 -12.32
CA LEU A 401 -6.73 -12.06 -12.22
C LEU A 401 -5.52 -11.11 -12.08
N ILE A 402 -4.59 -11.44 -11.19
CA ILE A 402 -3.37 -10.63 -10.94
C ILE A 402 -2.51 -10.53 -12.21
N GLU A 403 -2.33 -11.61 -12.98
CA GLU A 403 -1.62 -11.57 -14.26
C GLU A 403 -2.23 -10.59 -15.27
N LYS A 404 -3.56 -10.49 -15.32
CA LYS A 404 -4.25 -9.54 -16.21
C LYS A 404 -4.18 -8.09 -15.72
N MET A 405 -4.02 -7.89 -14.41
CA MET A 405 -3.77 -6.58 -13.80
C MET A 405 -2.32 -6.11 -13.98
N LEU A 406 -1.36 -7.04 -14.00
CA LEU A 406 0.07 -6.77 -14.16
C LEU A 406 0.57 -6.93 -15.62
N GLU A 407 -0.31 -6.76 -16.61
CA GLU A 407 0.07 -6.68 -18.02
C GLU A 407 0.77 -5.33 -18.30
N TYR A 408 1.93 -5.37 -18.95
CA TYR A 408 2.75 -4.19 -19.27
C TYR A 408 2.05 -3.23 -20.23
N ASN A 409 1.38 -3.75 -21.26
CA ASN A 409 0.71 -2.92 -22.25
C ASN A 409 -0.65 -2.44 -21.71
N VAL A 410 -0.75 -1.14 -21.43
CA VAL A 410 -1.98 -0.46 -21.00
C VAL A 410 -3.20 -0.72 -21.90
N SER A 411 -3.01 -1.03 -23.19
CA SER A 411 -4.12 -1.38 -24.11
C SER A 411 -4.55 -2.85 -24.06
N LYS A 412 -3.94 -3.65 -23.18
CA LYS A 412 -4.25 -5.08 -22.94
C LYS A 412 -4.54 -5.38 -21.47
N ARG A 413 -4.06 -4.54 -20.54
CA ARG A 413 -4.34 -4.62 -19.11
C ARG A 413 -5.85 -4.56 -18.88
N ILE A 414 -6.35 -5.46 -18.03
CA ILE A 414 -7.79 -5.64 -17.82
C ILE A 414 -8.46 -4.37 -17.28
N THR A 415 -9.61 -3.98 -17.83
CA THR A 415 -10.37 -2.88 -17.26
C THR A 415 -11.10 -3.33 -16.00
N LEU A 416 -11.39 -2.41 -15.07
CA LEU A 416 -12.16 -2.79 -13.88
C LEU A 416 -13.62 -3.21 -14.18
N GLU A 417 -14.14 -2.88 -15.38
CA GLU A 417 -15.41 -3.41 -15.88
C GLU A 417 -15.35 -4.88 -16.28
N GLU A 418 -14.16 -5.41 -16.59
CA GLU A 418 -13.92 -6.82 -16.89
C GLU A 418 -13.48 -7.57 -15.61
N ALA A 419 -12.59 -6.97 -14.82
CA ALA A 419 -12.11 -7.53 -13.56
C ALA A 419 -13.26 -7.87 -12.60
N ILE A 420 -14.25 -6.99 -12.45
CA ILE A 420 -15.43 -7.23 -11.59
C ILE A 420 -16.32 -8.40 -12.05
N LYS A 421 -16.16 -8.85 -13.31
CA LYS A 421 -16.89 -9.99 -13.88
C LYS A 421 -16.11 -11.31 -13.77
N HIS A 422 -14.81 -11.25 -13.48
CA HIS A 422 -13.87 -12.38 -13.50
C HIS A 422 -14.36 -13.59 -12.66
N PRO A 423 -14.08 -14.85 -13.07
CA PRO A 423 -14.53 -16.06 -12.37
C PRO A 423 -14.18 -16.10 -10.88
N PHE A 424 -13.07 -15.46 -10.48
CA PHE A 424 -12.65 -15.35 -9.08
C PHE A 424 -13.76 -14.81 -8.14
N PHE A 425 -14.67 -13.99 -8.67
CA PHE A 425 -15.80 -13.40 -7.93
C PHE A 425 -17.12 -14.16 -8.04
N ASP A 426 -17.19 -15.27 -8.78
CA ASP A 426 -18.41 -16.09 -8.89
C ASP A 426 -18.94 -16.67 -7.55
N PRO A 427 -18.10 -17.03 -6.55
CA PRO A 427 -18.60 -17.42 -5.23
C PRO A 427 -19.48 -16.34 -4.58
N LEU A 428 -19.09 -15.07 -4.67
CA LEU A 428 -19.85 -13.94 -4.13
C LEU A 428 -21.22 -13.77 -4.80
N LYS A 429 -21.31 -14.08 -6.11
CA LYS A 429 -22.55 -14.03 -6.89
C LYS A 429 -23.54 -15.13 -6.47
N LYS A 430 -23.03 -16.30 -6.06
CA LYS A 430 -23.84 -17.45 -5.60
C LYS A 430 -24.39 -17.24 -4.19
N GLY A 431 -23.64 -16.57 -3.30
CA GLY A 431 -24.10 -16.24 -1.93
C GLY A 431 -25.32 -15.32 -1.88
N ARG A 432 -25.53 -14.47 -2.90
CA ARG A 432 -26.66 -13.52 -3.00
C ARG A 432 -27.93 -14.09 -3.64
N ARG A 433 -28.06 -15.42 -3.72
CA ARG A 433 -29.23 -16.14 -4.30
C ARG A 433 -29.81 -17.18 -3.34
N LYS A 434 -29.61 -16.96 -2.05
CA LYS A 434 -30.28 -17.60 -0.92
C LYS A 434 -30.74 -16.51 0.04
#